data_AF-A0A7C5QGG8-F1
#
_entry.id   AF-A0A7C5QGG8-F1
#
_cell.length_a   1.000
_cell.length_b   1.000
_cell.length_c   1.000
_cell.angle_alpha   90.00
_cell.angle_beta   90.00
_cell.angle_gamma   90.00
#
_symmetry.space_group_name_H-M   'P 1'
#
loop_
_entity.id
_entity.type
_entity.pdbx_description
1 polymer ?
#
loop_
_entity_poly.entity_id
_entity_poly.type
_entity_poly.pdbx_seq_one_letter_code
_entity_poly.pdbx_strand_id
1 'polypeptide(L)'
;MTVLALLAASALSVSNTATRQYLIVGTAQTDCYDNRREIAPPHPDQPFHGQDAQYPGPAPRYQLSADGLTVHDLNTGLSWQHSPDTNGDGKLDSRDKLTFAQTRLHPDKLNAARFAGYNDWRLPTIKELYSLILFSGVDVGGPDMTRLPTQPRPFLDTRFFQFAYGDPNAGERVIDSQWATSTLYVANSNQMFGVNFADGRIKGYPVKTPGRTEKTYFVLCVRGNPRYGQNDFYDNGDGTITDRATGLVWQKNDSGTAMTWEQALAYAASLKGGWRLPNAKELHSIVDYTRSPDTTGTAAIHPIFHCTAITNEAGKLDYPFYWTSTTHVSARGGAAAVYIAFGRALGFMRDAWRDVHGAGAQRSDPKTGDPREYPRGRGPQGDAVRIFNFVRCVRLEEAPPAIR
;
A
#
# COMPACT_ATOMS: atom_id res chain seq x y z
N MET A 1 -48.06 2.85 -59.01
CA MET A 1 -47.89 2.64 -57.56
C MET A 1 -46.43 2.36 -57.32
N THR A 2 -45.68 3.35 -56.85
CA THR A 2 -44.25 3.22 -56.57
C THR A 2 -44.06 3.70 -55.14
N VAL A 3 -43.84 2.75 -54.23
CA VAL A 3 -43.64 3.02 -52.80
C VAL A 3 -42.15 3.35 -52.59
N LEU A 4 -41.87 4.57 -52.15
CA LEU A 4 -40.55 4.97 -51.67
C LEU A 4 -40.39 4.50 -50.22
N ALA A 5 -39.48 3.55 -49.97
CA ALA A 5 -39.13 3.13 -48.62
C ALA A 5 -38.03 4.05 -48.06
N LEU A 6 -38.35 4.80 -47.01
CA LEU A 6 -37.36 5.53 -46.20
C LEU A 6 -36.65 4.54 -45.27
N LEU A 7 -35.35 4.33 -45.47
CA LEU A 7 -34.49 3.63 -44.52
C LEU A 7 -34.00 4.64 -43.46
N ALA A 8 -34.56 4.55 -42.25
CA ALA A 8 -34.02 5.24 -41.08
C ALA A 8 -32.79 4.46 -40.58
N ALA A 9 -31.60 5.06 -40.74
CA ALA A 9 -30.38 4.55 -40.12
C ALA A 9 -30.37 4.94 -38.63
N SER A 10 -30.66 3.99 -37.75
CA SER A 10 -30.44 4.12 -36.33
C SER A 10 -28.95 4.09 -36.03
N ALA A 11 -28.37 5.25 -35.70
CA ALA A 11 -27.02 5.34 -35.16
C ALA A 11 -27.01 4.71 -33.76
N LEU A 12 -26.45 3.51 -33.64
CA LEU A 12 -26.13 2.90 -32.35
C LEU A 12 -25.05 3.76 -31.68
N SER A 13 -25.41 4.47 -30.62
CA SER A 13 -24.45 5.08 -29.72
C SER A 13 -23.68 3.97 -29.01
N VAL A 14 -22.44 3.75 -29.42
CA VAL A 14 -21.50 2.93 -28.66
C VAL A 14 -21.16 3.73 -27.40
N SER A 15 -21.81 3.37 -26.29
CA SER A 15 -21.39 3.82 -24.97
C SER A 15 -19.97 3.31 -24.75
N ASN A 16 -18.98 4.19 -24.89
CA ASN A 16 -17.59 3.90 -24.57
C ASN A 16 -17.48 3.83 -23.04
N THR A 17 -17.93 2.72 -22.44
CA THR A 17 -17.60 2.41 -21.05
C THR A 17 -16.09 2.23 -21.01
N ALA A 18 -15.37 3.22 -20.49
CA ALA A 18 -13.96 3.09 -20.21
C ALA A 18 -13.75 1.85 -19.34
N THR A 19 -13.25 0.77 -19.94
CA THR A 19 -12.93 -0.45 -19.21
C THR A 19 -11.78 -0.15 -18.26
N ARG A 20 -12.07 -0.12 -16.95
CA ARG A 20 -11.05 -0.01 -15.89
C ARG A 20 -9.95 -1.04 -16.15
N GLN A 21 -8.69 -0.59 -16.11
CA GLN A 21 -7.53 -1.44 -16.38
C GLN A 21 -7.21 -2.36 -15.19
N TYR A 22 -7.47 -1.92 -13.96
CA TYR A 22 -7.39 -2.76 -12.77
C TYR A 22 -8.29 -2.24 -11.64
N LEU A 23 -8.64 -3.14 -10.72
CA LEU A 23 -9.39 -2.82 -9.51
C LEU A 23 -8.46 -2.72 -8.31
N ILE A 24 -8.61 -1.66 -7.51
CA ILE A 24 -7.95 -1.58 -6.20
C ILE A 24 -8.83 -2.35 -5.21
N VAL A 25 -8.30 -3.45 -4.69
CA VAL A 25 -8.95 -4.25 -3.65
C VAL A 25 -9.07 -3.42 -2.38
N GLY A 26 -10.17 -3.56 -1.64
CA GLY A 26 -10.34 -2.98 -0.31
C GLY A 26 -9.29 -3.46 0.70
N THR A 27 -9.19 -2.75 1.81
CA THR A 27 -8.23 -3.05 2.89
C THR A 27 -8.73 -4.14 3.84
N ALA A 28 -10.01 -4.50 3.77
CA ALA A 28 -10.71 -5.37 4.72
C ALA A 28 -10.73 -4.86 6.17
N GLN A 29 -10.52 -3.56 6.41
CA GLN A 29 -10.78 -2.96 7.72
C GLN A 29 -12.29 -2.75 7.91
N THR A 30 -12.86 -3.38 8.93
CA THR A 30 -14.32 -3.35 9.21
C THR A 30 -14.69 -2.52 10.42
N ASP A 31 -13.72 -2.18 11.26
CA ASP A 31 -13.96 -1.54 12.55
C ASP A 31 -13.54 -0.07 12.49
N CYS A 32 -14.26 0.79 13.23
CA CYS A 32 -13.93 2.21 13.38
C CYS A 32 -13.15 2.43 14.68
N TYR A 33 -12.32 3.45 14.71
CA TYR A 33 -11.45 3.76 15.85
C TYR A 33 -11.43 5.25 16.15
N ASP A 34 -11.37 5.60 17.43
CA ASP A 34 -10.99 6.94 17.88
C ASP A 34 -9.44 7.08 17.88
N ASN A 35 -8.91 8.04 18.64
CA ASN A 35 -7.48 8.25 18.82
C ASN A 35 -6.75 7.09 19.55
N ARG A 36 -7.44 6.08 20.07
CA ARG A 36 -6.87 5.01 20.92
C ARG A 36 -7.49 3.64 20.68
N ARG A 37 -8.82 3.54 20.67
CA ARG A 37 -9.58 2.29 20.76
C ARG A 37 -10.62 2.19 19.66
N GLU A 38 -11.16 0.99 19.52
CA GLU A 38 -12.31 0.72 18.67
C GLU A 38 -13.56 1.45 19.18
N ILE A 39 -14.39 1.92 18.26
CA ILE A 39 -15.66 2.61 18.50
C ILE A 39 -16.73 2.07 17.53
N ALA A 40 -18.00 2.25 17.89
CA ALA A 40 -19.08 2.06 16.92
C ALA A 40 -18.91 3.02 15.73
N PRO A 41 -19.34 2.63 14.51
CA PRO A 41 -19.24 3.50 13.33
C PRO A 41 -19.88 4.88 13.58
N PRO A 42 -19.10 5.98 13.53
CA PRO A 42 -19.61 7.31 13.86
C PRO A 42 -20.56 7.84 12.78
N HIS A 43 -21.62 8.53 13.20
CA HIS A 43 -22.55 9.22 12.31
C HIS A 43 -21.87 10.42 11.61
N PRO A 44 -22.41 10.92 10.47
CA PRO A 44 -21.80 12.00 9.69
C PRO A 44 -21.47 13.30 10.46
N ASP A 45 -22.18 13.58 11.55
CA ASP A 45 -22.00 14.74 12.42
C ASP A 45 -21.06 14.49 13.61
N GLN A 46 -20.55 13.26 13.75
CA GLN A 46 -19.69 12.84 14.87
C GLN A 46 -18.21 12.86 14.51
N PRO A 47 -17.32 13.10 15.50
CA PRO A 47 -15.88 12.94 15.33
C PRO A 47 -15.53 11.56 14.77
N PHE A 48 -14.46 11.52 13.98
CA PHE A 48 -13.96 10.31 13.32
C PHE A 48 -14.89 9.68 12.28
N HIS A 49 -15.95 10.36 11.81
CA HIS A 49 -16.66 9.96 10.60
C HIS A 49 -15.78 10.08 9.36
N GLY A 50 -15.85 9.11 8.45
CA GLY A 50 -15.06 9.12 7.22
C GLY A 50 -14.03 7.99 7.11
N GLN A 51 -14.02 7.04 8.05
CA GLN A 51 -12.98 6.00 8.15
C GLN A 51 -13.10 4.94 7.04
N ASP A 52 -12.02 4.19 6.82
CA ASP A 52 -11.94 3.11 5.85
C ASP A 52 -13.09 2.10 5.98
N ALA A 53 -13.42 1.72 7.22
CA ALA A 53 -14.53 0.83 7.54
C ALA A 53 -15.92 1.32 7.10
N GLN A 54 -16.08 2.63 6.87
CA GLN A 54 -17.33 3.23 6.38
C GLN A 54 -17.36 3.34 4.85
N TYR A 55 -16.23 3.06 4.18
CA TYR A 55 -16.08 3.00 2.73
C TYR A 55 -15.32 1.73 2.32
N PRO A 56 -15.79 0.53 2.73
CA PRO A 56 -15.08 -0.70 2.47
C PRO A 56 -15.09 -0.92 0.96
N GLY A 57 -13.93 -0.73 0.33
CA GLY A 57 -13.75 -1.03 -1.09
C GLY A 57 -14.07 -2.50 -1.43
N PRO A 58 -13.87 -2.93 -2.67
CA PRO A 58 -14.16 -4.30 -3.09
C PRO A 58 -13.50 -5.34 -2.19
N ALA A 59 -14.29 -6.23 -1.58
CA ALA A 59 -13.75 -7.27 -0.71
C ALA A 59 -12.73 -8.17 -1.47
N PRO A 60 -11.63 -8.62 -0.83
CA PRO A 60 -10.71 -9.57 -1.44
C PRO A 60 -11.43 -10.84 -1.90
N ARG A 61 -11.12 -11.31 -3.11
CA ARG A 61 -11.72 -12.52 -3.69
C ARG A 61 -10.63 -13.38 -4.29
N TYR A 62 -10.36 -14.50 -3.63
CA TYR A 62 -9.32 -15.44 -4.02
C TYR A 62 -9.92 -16.79 -4.39
N GLN A 63 -9.26 -17.49 -5.31
CA GLN A 63 -9.55 -18.86 -5.67
C GLN A 63 -8.26 -19.68 -5.61
N LEU A 64 -8.22 -20.67 -4.73
CA LEU A 64 -7.14 -21.65 -4.68
C LEU A 64 -7.30 -22.63 -5.85
N SER A 65 -6.20 -22.96 -6.54
CA SER A 65 -6.21 -23.98 -7.59
C SER A 65 -6.45 -25.38 -7.02
N ALA A 66 -6.96 -26.29 -7.85
CA ALA A 66 -7.28 -27.65 -7.43
C ALA A 66 -6.06 -28.46 -6.93
N ASP A 67 -4.87 -28.13 -7.43
CA ASP A 67 -3.59 -28.69 -6.98
C ASP A 67 -3.03 -28.02 -5.70
N GLY A 68 -3.67 -26.96 -5.19
CA GLY A 68 -3.24 -26.21 -4.02
C GLY A 68 -1.98 -25.36 -4.21
N LEU A 69 -1.44 -25.25 -5.44
CA LEU A 69 -0.16 -24.58 -5.69
C LEU A 69 -0.28 -23.08 -5.94
N THR A 70 -1.44 -22.61 -6.40
CA THR A 70 -1.64 -21.22 -6.83
C THR A 70 -2.91 -20.60 -6.29
N VAL A 71 -2.89 -19.28 -6.12
CA VAL A 71 -4.04 -18.47 -5.71
C VAL A 71 -4.33 -17.46 -6.81
N HIS A 72 -5.50 -17.56 -7.44
CA HIS A 72 -5.98 -16.56 -8.38
C HIS A 72 -6.75 -15.48 -7.64
N ASP A 73 -6.29 -14.24 -7.75
CA ASP A 73 -6.98 -13.05 -7.26
C ASP A 73 -7.96 -12.56 -8.32
N LEU A 74 -9.25 -12.76 -8.03
CA LEU A 74 -10.37 -12.47 -8.93
C LEU A 74 -10.62 -10.97 -9.11
N ASN A 75 -10.05 -10.12 -8.25
CA ASN A 75 -10.17 -8.67 -8.37
C ASN A 75 -9.04 -8.08 -9.20
N THR A 76 -7.81 -8.55 -8.99
CA THR A 76 -6.62 -7.97 -9.64
C THR A 76 -6.26 -8.66 -10.95
N GLY A 77 -6.74 -9.89 -11.17
CA GLY A 77 -6.35 -10.72 -12.31
C GLY A 77 -4.91 -11.24 -12.22
N LEU A 78 -4.33 -11.18 -11.02
CA LEU A 78 -3.02 -11.75 -10.69
C LEU A 78 -3.21 -13.19 -10.19
N SER A 79 -2.28 -14.09 -10.54
CA SER A 79 -2.17 -15.40 -9.90
C SER A 79 -0.84 -15.50 -9.15
N TRP A 80 -0.89 -16.00 -7.94
CA TRP A 80 0.24 -16.06 -7.01
C TRP A 80 0.62 -17.49 -6.71
N GLN A 81 1.88 -17.73 -6.32
CA GLN A 81 2.20 -18.93 -5.53
C GLN A 81 1.31 -18.96 -4.26
N HIS A 82 0.90 -20.15 -3.82
CA HIS A 82 0.16 -20.32 -2.56
C HIS A 82 1.06 -20.18 -1.32
N SER A 83 2.33 -20.60 -1.45
CA SER A 83 3.28 -20.69 -0.34
C SER A 83 4.62 -20.05 -0.69
N PRO A 84 5.30 -19.39 0.27
CA PRO A 84 6.68 -18.98 0.15
C PRO A 84 7.69 -20.08 0.55
N ASP A 85 7.26 -21.34 0.71
CA ASP A 85 8.16 -22.49 0.92
C ASP A 85 9.06 -22.66 -0.32
N THR A 86 10.34 -22.35 -0.15
CA THR A 86 11.31 -22.39 -1.28
C THR A 86 12.16 -23.66 -1.29
N ASN A 87 12.06 -24.49 -0.24
CA ASN A 87 12.85 -25.72 -0.12
C ASN A 87 11.99 -27.01 -0.24
N GLY A 88 10.65 -26.88 -0.19
CA GLY A 88 9.69 -27.96 -0.38
C GLY A 88 9.54 -28.91 0.81
N ASP A 89 9.99 -28.52 2.01
CA ASP A 89 9.91 -29.37 3.21
C ASP A 89 8.58 -29.24 3.98
N GLY A 90 7.67 -28.36 3.51
CA GLY A 90 6.35 -28.15 4.08
C GLY A 90 6.36 -27.37 5.40
N LYS A 91 7.50 -26.82 5.81
CA LYS A 91 7.63 -25.92 6.96
C LYS A 91 8.00 -24.53 6.45
N LEU A 92 7.45 -23.51 7.08
CA LEU A 92 7.83 -22.13 6.79
C LEU A 92 8.69 -21.58 7.93
N ASP A 93 9.97 -21.38 7.66
CA ASP A 93 10.92 -20.81 8.61
C ASP A 93 12.03 -19.98 7.92
N SER A 94 13.11 -19.69 8.65
CA SER A 94 14.21 -18.86 8.14
C SER A 94 14.95 -19.49 6.96
N ARG A 95 14.85 -20.81 6.76
CA ARG A 95 15.47 -21.56 5.65
C ARG A 95 14.77 -21.33 4.31
N ASP A 96 13.53 -20.85 4.33
CA ASP A 96 12.77 -20.47 3.12
C ASP A 96 13.11 -19.08 2.60
N LYS A 97 13.83 -18.30 3.40
CA LYS A 97 14.18 -16.93 3.05
C LYS A 97 15.37 -16.92 2.12
N LEU A 98 15.28 -16.11 1.08
CA LEU A 98 16.28 -15.96 0.04
C LEU A 98 16.97 -14.60 0.13
N THR A 99 18.27 -14.53 -0.17
CA THR A 99 18.94 -13.23 -0.36
C THR A 99 18.34 -12.51 -1.57
N PHE A 100 18.47 -11.18 -1.67
CA PHE A 100 17.90 -10.45 -2.81
C PHE A 100 18.44 -10.93 -4.17
N ALA A 101 19.69 -11.38 -4.23
CA ALA A 101 20.22 -11.97 -5.45
C ALA A 101 19.47 -13.27 -5.82
N GLN A 102 19.17 -14.12 -4.84
CA GLN A 102 18.42 -15.35 -5.01
C GLN A 102 16.93 -15.10 -5.33
N THR A 103 16.30 -14.09 -4.74
CA THR A 103 14.89 -13.75 -5.03
C THR A 103 14.69 -13.42 -6.51
N ARG A 104 15.65 -12.73 -7.14
CA ARG A 104 15.58 -12.38 -8.57
C ARG A 104 15.73 -13.58 -9.50
N LEU A 105 16.40 -14.64 -9.05
CA LEU A 105 16.59 -15.88 -9.82
C LEU A 105 15.47 -16.89 -9.56
N HIS A 106 14.65 -16.69 -8.52
CA HIS A 106 13.62 -17.64 -8.14
C HIS A 106 12.53 -17.83 -9.22
N PRO A 107 12.00 -16.76 -9.88
CA PRO A 107 11.04 -16.93 -10.97
C PRO A 107 11.56 -17.80 -12.12
N ASP A 108 12.83 -17.65 -12.51
CA ASP A 108 13.43 -18.45 -13.58
C ASP A 108 13.46 -19.95 -13.23
N LYS A 109 13.70 -20.28 -11.95
CA LYS A 109 13.62 -21.67 -11.46
C LYS A 109 12.20 -22.21 -11.57
N LEU A 110 11.19 -21.43 -11.16
CA LEU A 110 9.78 -21.82 -11.29
C LEU A 110 9.39 -22.01 -12.76
N ASN A 111 9.86 -21.13 -13.64
CA ASN A 111 9.56 -21.17 -15.07
C ASN A 111 10.20 -22.36 -15.77
N ALA A 112 11.46 -22.67 -15.46
CA ALA A 112 12.15 -23.85 -15.96
C ALA A 112 11.48 -25.16 -15.49
N ALA A 113 11.00 -25.19 -14.24
CA ALA A 113 10.28 -26.33 -13.66
C ALA A 113 8.82 -26.44 -14.11
N ARG A 114 8.30 -25.46 -14.86
CA ARG A 114 6.87 -25.31 -15.18
C ARG A 114 5.98 -25.41 -13.93
N PHE A 115 6.36 -24.71 -12.86
CA PHE A 115 5.65 -24.77 -11.59
C PHE A 115 4.15 -24.47 -11.76
N ALA A 116 3.30 -25.36 -11.25
CA ALA A 116 1.85 -25.36 -11.43
C ALA A 116 1.38 -25.31 -12.91
N GLY A 117 2.21 -25.80 -13.84
CA GLY A 117 1.95 -25.81 -15.27
C GLY A 117 2.35 -24.53 -16.02
N TYR A 118 2.84 -23.51 -15.32
CA TYR A 118 3.12 -22.18 -15.87
C TYR A 118 4.62 -21.88 -16.02
N ASN A 119 4.97 -20.97 -16.93
CA ASN A 119 6.35 -20.56 -17.21
C ASN A 119 6.52 -19.03 -17.37
N ASP A 120 5.58 -18.25 -16.83
CA ASP A 120 5.51 -16.79 -16.88
C ASP A 120 5.54 -16.15 -15.47
N TRP A 121 6.09 -16.86 -14.49
CA TRP A 121 6.31 -16.36 -13.13
C TRP A 121 7.32 -15.21 -13.14
N ARG A 122 7.07 -14.22 -12.27
CA ARG A 122 7.96 -13.09 -12.02
C ARG A 122 7.92 -12.67 -10.56
N LEU A 123 8.97 -11.95 -10.14
CA LEU A 123 8.98 -11.29 -8.83
C LEU A 123 7.97 -10.12 -8.86
N PRO A 124 7.07 -10.00 -7.87
CA PRO A 124 6.05 -8.96 -7.87
C PRO A 124 6.68 -7.59 -7.73
N THR A 125 6.04 -6.58 -8.31
CA THR A 125 6.27 -5.18 -7.94
C THR A 125 5.72 -4.91 -6.55
N ILE A 126 6.11 -3.79 -5.94
CA ILE A 126 5.56 -3.39 -4.65
C ILE A 126 4.06 -3.09 -4.71
N LYS A 127 3.54 -2.55 -5.82
CA LYS A 127 2.08 -2.34 -6.02
C LYS A 127 1.32 -3.66 -6.01
N GLU A 128 1.87 -4.69 -6.66
CA GLU A 128 1.26 -6.01 -6.69
C GLU A 128 1.33 -6.70 -5.33
N LEU A 129 2.49 -6.75 -4.68
CA LEU A 129 2.58 -7.44 -3.39
C LEU A 129 1.73 -6.72 -2.32
N TYR A 130 1.67 -5.39 -2.35
CA TYR A 130 0.83 -4.61 -1.45
C TYR A 130 -0.67 -4.80 -1.70
N SER A 131 -1.10 -5.26 -2.88
CA SER A 131 -2.50 -5.59 -3.14
C SER A 131 -3.04 -6.66 -2.19
N LEU A 132 -2.17 -7.55 -1.69
CA LEU A 132 -2.50 -8.62 -0.76
C LEU A 132 -2.66 -8.14 0.69
N ILE A 133 -2.18 -6.93 1.04
CA ILE A 133 -2.19 -6.47 2.43
C ILE A 133 -3.63 -6.32 2.94
N LEU A 134 -3.93 -6.82 4.14
CA LEU A 134 -5.24 -6.65 4.77
C LEU A 134 -5.08 -5.92 6.10
N PHE A 135 -5.68 -4.73 6.23
CA PHE A 135 -5.69 -3.93 7.46
C PHE A 135 -6.75 -4.39 8.48
N SER A 136 -7.31 -5.58 8.27
CA SER A 136 -7.76 -6.42 9.37
C SER A 136 -6.59 -6.95 10.20
N GLY A 137 -5.34 -7.01 9.70
CA GLY A 137 -4.18 -7.48 10.47
C GLY A 137 -3.92 -6.70 11.78
N VAL A 138 -3.10 -7.28 12.65
CA VAL A 138 -2.65 -6.70 13.92
C VAL A 138 -1.13 -6.65 13.90
N ASP A 139 -0.56 -5.45 14.02
CA ASP A 139 0.88 -5.24 14.17
C ASP A 139 1.37 -5.92 15.44
N VAL A 140 2.18 -6.96 15.26
CA VAL A 140 2.78 -7.74 16.35
C VAL A 140 4.06 -7.10 16.90
N GLY A 141 4.49 -5.96 16.34
CA GLY A 141 5.59 -5.18 16.87
C GLY A 141 5.29 -4.60 18.26
N GLY A 142 6.30 -4.52 19.11
CA GLY A 142 6.18 -4.01 20.47
C GLY A 142 7.54 -3.86 21.15
N PRO A 143 7.57 -3.64 22.49
CA PRO A 143 8.81 -3.61 23.24
C PRO A 143 9.47 -4.99 23.32
N ASP A 144 8.66 -6.04 23.46
CA ASP A 144 9.11 -7.42 23.36
C ASP A 144 8.94 -7.89 21.91
N MET A 145 10.08 -8.06 21.25
CA MET A 145 10.16 -8.49 19.85
C MET A 145 10.44 -9.99 19.72
N THR A 146 10.42 -10.73 20.81
CA THR A 146 10.72 -12.18 20.88
C THR A 146 9.48 -13.03 21.10
N ARG A 147 8.33 -12.41 21.38
CA ARG A 147 7.08 -13.11 21.68
C ARG A 147 5.90 -12.52 20.92
N LEU A 148 5.09 -13.39 20.33
CA LEU A 148 3.84 -12.99 19.68
C LEU A 148 2.80 -12.56 20.72
N PRO A 149 1.94 -11.57 20.39
CA PRO A 149 0.78 -11.26 21.22
C PRO A 149 -0.18 -12.47 21.27
N THR A 150 -1.15 -12.44 22.18
CA THR A 150 -2.10 -13.55 22.40
C THR A 150 -2.93 -13.91 21.15
N GLN A 151 -3.23 -12.93 20.30
CA GLN A 151 -4.01 -13.11 19.08
C GLN A 151 -3.29 -12.45 17.91
N PRO A 152 -2.18 -13.05 17.44
CA PRO A 152 -1.44 -12.50 16.31
C PRO A 152 -2.27 -12.74 15.05
N ARG A 153 -2.45 -11.69 14.24
CA ARG A 153 -3.18 -11.76 12.97
C ARG A 153 -2.35 -11.08 11.89
N PRO A 154 -1.77 -11.80 10.93
CA PRO A 154 -0.97 -11.15 9.89
C PRO A 154 -1.87 -10.29 9.00
N PHE A 155 -1.26 -9.34 8.32
CA PHE A 155 -1.91 -8.47 7.33
C PHE A 155 -2.09 -9.20 5.99
N LEU A 156 -2.48 -10.48 6.01
CA LEU A 156 -2.59 -11.36 4.86
C LEU A 156 -3.72 -12.37 5.08
N ASP A 157 -4.41 -12.78 4.02
CA ASP A 157 -5.47 -13.79 4.10
C ASP A 157 -4.87 -15.20 4.19
N THR A 158 -4.66 -15.69 5.42
CA THR A 158 -4.02 -16.98 5.68
C THR A 158 -4.87 -18.20 5.32
N ARG A 159 -6.11 -17.99 4.88
CA ARG A 159 -6.92 -19.07 4.27
C ARG A 159 -6.43 -19.42 2.86
N PHE A 160 -5.77 -18.47 2.20
CA PHE A 160 -5.30 -18.62 0.83
C PHE A 160 -3.79 -18.53 0.71
N PHE A 161 -3.09 -17.84 1.60
CA PHE A 161 -1.64 -17.68 1.52
C PHE A 161 -0.97 -18.24 2.76
N GLN A 162 0.02 -19.12 2.58
CA GLN A 162 0.80 -19.57 3.72
C GLN A 162 1.70 -18.44 4.23
N PHE A 163 1.87 -18.38 5.55
CA PHE A 163 2.55 -17.29 6.22
C PHE A 163 3.30 -17.79 7.45
N ALA A 164 4.46 -17.19 7.72
CA ALA A 164 5.19 -17.35 8.97
C ALA A 164 5.65 -16.00 9.53
N TYR A 165 5.56 -15.88 10.85
CA TYR A 165 6.27 -14.86 11.62
C TYR A 165 7.77 -15.20 11.67
N GLY A 166 8.62 -14.26 12.09
CA GLY A 166 10.02 -14.60 12.35
C GLY A 166 10.15 -15.56 13.53
N ASP A 167 11.17 -16.42 13.50
CA ASP A 167 11.41 -17.47 14.49
C ASP A 167 12.44 -17.04 15.57
N PRO A 168 12.00 -16.79 16.83
CA PRO A 168 12.91 -16.46 17.93
C PRO A 168 13.92 -17.56 18.26
N ASN A 169 13.62 -18.84 17.99
CA ASN A 169 14.56 -19.93 18.21
C ASN A 169 15.71 -19.91 17.22
N ALA A 170 15.49 -19.31 16.04
CA ALA A 170 16.52 -19.03 15.05
C ALA A 170 17.18 -17.64 15.25
N GLY A 171 16.91 -16.95 16.36
CA GLY A 171 17.45 -15.63 16.67
C GLY A 171 16.77 -14.48 15.92
N GLU A 172 15.59 -14.71 15.34
CA GLU A 172 14.81 -13.69 14.65
C GLU A 172 13.85 -12.97 15.61
N ARG A 173 13.47 -11.74 15.27
CA ARG A 173 12.32 -11.10 15.92
C ARG A 173 11.04 -11.62 15.29
N VAL A 174 9.93 -11.55 16.01
CA VAL A 174 8.61 -11.98 15.48
C VAL A 174 8.18 -11.23 14.21
N ILE A 175 8.67 -10.00 14.00
CA ILE A 175 8.43 -9.22 12.78
C ILE A 175 9.46 -9.47 11.66
N ASP A 176 10.46 -10.33 11.84
CA ASP A 176 11.43 -10.64 10.80
C ASP A 176 10.82 -11.58 9.75
N SER A 177 9.76 -11.09 9.11
CA SER A 177 9.00 -11.70 8.02
C SER A 177 8.90 -10.67 6.89
N GLN A 178 10.06 -10.27 6.35
CA GLN A 178 10.15 -9.32 5.25
C GLN A 178 9.99 -10.04 3.91
N TRP A 179 9.13 -9.51 3.02
CA TRP A 179 8.82 -10.11 1.71
C TRP A 179 9.39 -9.25 0.58
N ALA A 180 10.12 -9.89 -0.33
CA ALA A 180 10.85 -9.21 -1.40
C ALA A 180 9.95 -8.82 -2.58
N THR A 181 10.30 -7.71 -3.24
CA THR A 181 9.70 -7.26 -4.49
C THR A 181 10.78 -6.90 -5.50
N SER A 182 10.37 -6.66 -6.75
CA SER A 182 11.24 -6.16 -7.81
C SER A 182 11.45 -4.64 -7.79
N THR A 183 10.75 -3.91 -6.91
CA THR A 183 10.77 -2.44 -6.90
C THR A 183 11.94 -1.90 -6.09
N LEU A 184 12.99 -1.48 -6.79
CA LEU A 184 14.16 -0.83 -6.20
C LEU A 184 13.87 0.62 -5.81
N TYR A 185 14.54 1.11 -4.77
CA TYR A 185 14.47 2.53 -4.43
C TYR A 185 15.42 3.35 -5.30
N VAL A 186 14.88 4.29 -6.07
CA VAL A 186 15.66 5.07 -7.05
C VAL A 186 16.74 5.95 -6.43
N ALA A 187 16.57 6.44 -5.19
CA ALA A 187 17.61 7.24 -4.53
C ALA A 187 18.70 6.40 -3.86
N ASN A 188 18.49 5.09 -3.71
CA ASN A 188 19.44 4.20 -3.07
C ASN A 188 19.39 2.81 -3.71
N SER A 189 20.31 2.56 -4.64
CA SER A 189 20.45 1.28 -5.35
C SER A 189 20.75 0.07 -4.43
N ASN A 190 21.06 0.31 -3.15
CA ASN A 190 21.21 -0.73 -2.14
C ASN A 190 19.90 -1.03 -1.38
N GLN A 191 18.75 -0.51 -1.83
CA GLN A 191 17.46 -0.78 -1.21
C GLN A 191 16.38 -1.19 -2.22
N MET A 192 15.48 -2.07 -1.78
CA MET A 192 14.20 -2.37 -2.42
C MET A 192 13.05 -1.99 -1.48
N PHE A 193 11.90 -1.64 -2.03
CA PHE A 193 10.68 -1.63 -1.25
C PHE A 193 10.19 -3.07 -1.06
N GLY A 194 9.81 -3.42 0.16
CA GLY A 194 9.15 -4.69 0.42
C GLY A 194 8.02 -4.55 1.44
N VAL A 195 7.16 -5.56 1.48
CA VAL A 195 6.01 -5.64 2.38
C VAL A 195 6.37 -6.54 3.56
N ASN A 196 5.93 -6.16 4.75
CA ASN A 196 5.99 -7.01 5.92
C ASN A 196 4.56 -7.33 6.38
N PHE A 197 4.09 -8.56 6.15
CA PHE A 197 2.75 -8.96 6.57
C PHE A 197 2.66 -9.27 8.08
N ALA A 198 3.77 -9.33 8.81
CA ALA A 198 3.74 -9.40 10.28
C ALA A 198 3.44 -8.03 10.92
N ASP A 199 3.88 -6.93 10.30
CA ASP A 199 3.77 -5.58 10.88
C ASP A 199 3.08 -4.54 10.00
N GLY A 200 2.53 -4.92 8.86
CA GLY A 200 1.57 -4.12 8.10
C GLY A 200 2.16 -2.93 7.34
N ARG A 201 3.42 -3.01 6.87
CA ARG A 201 4.15 -1.85 6.31
C ARG A 201 4.93 -2.14 5.03
N ILE A 202 5.09 -1.08 4.24
CA ILE A 202 6.12 -1.00 3.19
C ILE A 202 7.37 -0.34 3.77
N LYS A 203 8.55 -0.93 3.56
CA LYS A 203 9.82 -0.41 4.06
C LYS A 203 10.92 -0.53 3.01
N GLY A 204 11.98 0.26 3.19
CA GLY A 204 13.25 0.11 2.46
C GLY A 204 14.06 -1.04 3.04
N TYR A 205 14.18 -2.14 2.30
CA TYR A 205 14.98 -3.30 2.66
C TYR A 205 16.33 -3.28 1.96
N PRO A 206 17.44 -3.56 2.68
CA PRO A 206 18.75 -3.53 2.07
C PRO A 206 18.95 -4.71 1.09
N VAL A 207 19.20 -4.44 -0.18
CA VAL A 207 19.51 -5.51 -1.16
C VAL A 207 20.98 -5.94 -1.14
N LYS A 208 21.83 -5.15 -0.49
CA LYS A 208 23.24 -5.44 -0.24
C LYS A 208 23.60 -4.98 1.17
N THR A 209 24.34 -5.80 1.90
CA THR A 209 24.87 -5.44 3.24
C THR A 209 26.37 -5.73 3.33
N PRO A 210 27.23 -4.90 2.71
CA PRO A 210 28.68 -5.11 2.74
C PRO A 210 29.21 -5.23 4.17
N GLY A 211 30.05 -6.23 4.42
CA GLY A 211 30.67 -6.46 5.73
C GLY A 211 29.73 -6.98 6.82
N ARG A 212 28.53 -7.47 6.46
CA ARG A 212 27.57 -8.12 7.36
C ARG A 212 26.93 -9.32 6.65
N THR A 213 26.34 -10.23 7.42
CA THR A 213 25.48 -11.29 6.88
C THR A 213 24.40 -10.69 5.99
N GLU A 214 24.27 -11.19 4.76
CA GLU A 214 23.22 -10.77 3.84
C GLU A 214 21.85 -10.97 4.45
N LYS A 215 20.98 -9.96 4.26
CA LYS A 215 19.58 -10.09 4.64
C LYS A 215 18.85 -11.02 3.67
N THR A 216 18.00 -11.86 4.22
CA THR A 216 17.15 -12.79 3.48
C THR A 216 15.67 -12.39 3.65
N TYR A 217 14.86 -12.81 2.70
CA TYR A 217 13.47 -12.40 2.54
C TYR A 217 12.60 -13.58 2.11
N PHE A 218 11.35 -13.61 2.56
CA PHE A 218 10.35 -14.46 1.92
C PHE A 218 10.08 -13.97 0.49
N VAL A 219 9.72 -14.89 -0.39
CA VAL A 219 9.41 -14.61 -1.80
C VAL A 219 8.10 -15.26 -2.16
N LEU A 220 7.25 -14.51 -2.86
CA LEU A 220 6.02 -15.01 -3.47
C LEU A 220 5.97 -14.51 -4.90
N CYS A 221 6.18 -15.39 -5.86
CA CYS A 221 6.09 -15.04 -7.27
C CYS A 221 4.64 -14.88 -7.72
N VAL A 222 4.48 -14.05 -8.74
CA VAL A 222 3.20 -13.69 -9.33
C VAL A 222 3.25 -13.87 -10.84
N ARG A 223 2.10 -14.04 -11.45
CA ARG A 223 1.86 -14.04 -12.91
C ARG A 223 0.52 -13.36 -13.20
N GLY A 224 0.22 -13.13 -14.47
CA GLY A 224 -1.01 -12.45 -14.88
C GLY A 224 -0.94 -10.91 -14.74
N ASN A 225 -2.05 -10.27 -15.12
CA ASN A 225 -2.28 -8.82 -15.28
C ASN A 225 -1.02 -7.92 -15.22
N PRO A 226 -0.28 -7.73 -16.33
CA PRO A 226 0.90 -6.87 -16.35
C PRO A 226 0.57 -5.38 -16.17
N ARG A 227 -0.71 -4.98 -16.27
CA ARG A 227 -1.17 -3.59 -16.13
C ARG A 227 -1.50 -3.22 -14.69
N TYR A 228 -1.51 -4.17 -13.75
CA TYR A 228 -1.83 -3.86 -12.36
C TYR A 228 -0.85 -2.83 -11.79
N GLY A 229 -1.39 -1.71 -11.29
CA GLY A 229 -0.60 -0.62 -10.72
C GLY A 229 -0.05 0.40 -11.74
N GLN A 230 -0.37 0.27 -13.02
CA GLN A 230 -0.09 1.28 -14.04
C GLN A 230 -1.25 2.28 -14.11
N ASN A 231 -1.03 3.49 -13.61
CA ASN A 231 -2.05 4.54 -13.64
C ASN A 231 -2.20 5.16 -15.03
N ASP A 232 -3.38 5.71 -15.32
CA ASP A 232 -3.67 6.48 -16.54
C ASP A 232 -4.34 7.81 -16.16
N PHE A 233 -3.50 8.76 -15.74
CA PHE A 233 -3.94 10.04 -15.22
C PHE A 233 -4.33 11.01 -16.35
N TYR A 234 -5.49 11.63 -16.18
CA TYR A 234 -6.01 12.69 -17.03
C TYR A 234 -6.38 13.91 -16.18
N ASP A 235 -5.84 15.08 -16.51
CA ASP A 235 -6.21 16.35 -15.87
C ASP A 235 -7.54 16.83 -16.45
N ASN A 236 -8.55 16.99 -15.61
CA ASN A 236 -9.86 17.46 -16.05
C ASN A 236 -9.90 18.98 -16.26
N GLY A 237 -8.85 19.73 -15.89
CA GLY A 237 -8.79 21.18 -16.03
C GLY A 237 -9.66 21.94 -15.01
N ASP A 238 -10.32 21.24 -14.09
CA ASP A 238 -11.21 21.77 -13.06
C ASP A 238 -10.65 21.64 -11.63
N GLY A 239 -9.37 21.29 -11.52
CA GLY A 239 -8.71 21.00 -10.25
C GLY A 239 -8.83 19.54 -9.79
N THR A 240 -9.34 18.65 -10.65
CA THR A 240 -9.38 17.20 -10.42
C THR A 240 -8.56 16.42 -11.45
N ILE A 241 -8.12 15.22 -11.06
CA ILE A 241 -7.40 14.28 -11.91
C ILE A 241 -8.17 12.96 -11.92
N THR A 242 -8.54 12.47 -13.09
CA THR A 242 -9.12 11.13 -13.25
C THR A 242 -8.00 10.13 -13.50
N ASP A 243 -7.92 9.08 -12.70
CA ASP A 243 -7.14 7.89 -13.03
C ASP A 243 -8.03 6.89 -13.76
N ARG A 244 -7.98 6.91 -15.10
CA ARG A 244 -8.82 6.05 -15.96
C ARG A 244 -8.51 4.56 -15.77
N ALA A 245 -7.32 4.23 -15.25
CA ALA A 245 -6.96 2.84 -14.97
C ALA A 245 -7.80 2.26 -13.82
N THR A 246 -8.14 3.07 -12.81
CA THR A 246 -8.85 2.65 -11.59
C THR A 246 -10.28 3.16 -11.51
N GLY A 247 -10.62 4.21 -12.26
CA GLY A 247 -11.89 4.94 -12.17
C GLY A 247 -12.00 5.84 -10.94
N LEU A 248 -10.86 6.17 -10.30
CA LEU A 248 -10.80 7.10 -9.18
C LEU A 248 -10.56 8.52 -9.67
N VAL A 249 -11.21 9.48 -9.03
CA VAL A 249 -10.98 10.91 -9.24
C VAL A 249 -10.32 11.50 -7.99
N TRP A 250 -9.24 12.23 -8.21
CA TRP A 250 -8.38 12.77 -7.17
C TRP A 250 -8.40 14.29 -7.18
N GLN A 251 -8.24 14.90 -6.01
CA GLN A 251 -7.89 16.32 -5.94
C GLN A 251 -6.51 16.53 -6.57
N LYS A 252 -6.35 17.58 -7.38
CA LYS A 252 -5.06 17.95 -7.97
C LYS A 252 -4.12 18.61 -6.97
N ASN A 253 -4.67 19.45 -6.09
CA ASN A 253 -3.93 20.06 -4.97
C ASN A 253 -4.10 19.19 -3.71
N ASP A 254 -3.12 19.25 -2.81
CA ASP A 254 -3.26 18.74 -1.45
C ASP A 254 -3.86 19.79 -0.51
N SER A 255 -3.99 19.44 0.77
CA SER A 255 -4.55 20.31 1.80
C SER A 255 -3.75 21.59 2.07
N GLY A 256 -2.52 21.74 1.55
CA GLY A 256 -1.64 22.89 1.81
C GLY A 256 -1.08 22.99 3.24
N THR A 257 -1.69 22.30 4.18
CA THR A 257 -1.29 22.26 5.59
C THR A 257 -1.44 20.86 6.18
N ALA A 258 -0.63 20.59 7.21
CA ALA A 258 -0.66 19.35 7.97
C ALA A 258 -1.74 19.40 9.07
N MET A 259 -2.35 18.26 9.36
CA MET A 259 -3.43 18.14 10.34
C MET A 259 -3.42 16.78 11.05
N THR A 260 -4.05 16.69 12.22
CA THR A 260 -4.24 15.40 12.91
C THR A 260 -5.15 14.48 12.10
N TRP A 261 -5.17 13.19 12.44
CA TRP A 261 -5.99 12.24 11.70
C TRP A 261 -7.50 12.52 11.82
N GLU A 262 -7.97 12.92 13.01
CA GLU A 262 -9.35 13.34 13.23
C GLU A 262 -9.72 14.57 12.37
N GLN A 263 -8.81 15.56 12.32
CA GLN A 263 -8.98 16.74 11.48
C GLN A 263 -8.95 16.40 9.99
N ALA A 264 -8.17 15.40 9.56
CA ALA A 264 -8.12 14.94 8.18
C ALA A 264 -9.46 14.33 7.72
N LEU A 265 -10.07 13.52 8.58
CA LEU A 265 -11.41 12.96 8.35
C LEU A 265 -12.46 14.08 8.25
N ALA A 266 -12.46 15.01 9.21
CA ALA A 266 -13.37 16.15 9.21
C ALA A 266 -13.16 17.08 8.00
N TYR A 267 -11.90 17.32 7.60
CA TYR A 267 -11.55 18.10 6.42
C TYR A 267 -12.17 17.47 5.17
N ALA A 268 -11.96 16.18 4.93
CA ALA A 268 -12.53 15.49 3.78
C ALA A 268 -14.07 15.57 3.75
N ALA A 269 -14.72 15.34 4.90
CA ALA A 269 -16.18 15.41 5.04
C ALA A 269 -16.75 16.82 4.81
N SER A 270 -15.96 17.87 5.05
CA SER A 270 -16.38 19.26 4.83
C SER A 270 -16.43 19.67 3.35
N LEU A 271 -15.76 18.91 2.47
CA LEU A 271 -15.69 19.21 1.05
C LEU A 271 -16.96 18.76 0.32
N LYS A 272 -17.48 19.62 -0.56
CA LYS A 272 -18.61 19.28 -1.45
C LYS A 272 -18.14 18.37 -2.59
N GLY A 273 -19.01 17.48 -3.05
CA GLY A 273 -18.75 16.62 -4.22
C GLY A 273 -18.34 15.18 -3.90
N GLY A 274 -18.65 14.71 -2.68
CA GLY A 274 -18.45 13.30 -2.30
C GLY A 274 -17.00 12.93 -2.03
N TRP A 275 -16.16 13.90 -1.66
CA TRP A 275 -14.77 13.66 -1.30
C TRP A 275 -14.67 12.87 0.00
N ARG A 276 -13.69 11.98 0.04
CA ARG A 276 -13.29 11.27 1.24
C ARG A 276 -11.78 11.14 1.31
N LEU A 277 -11.28 10.84 2.50
CA LEU A 277 -9.90 10.43 2.66
C LEU A 277 -9.72 9.04 2.01
N PRO A 278 -8.70 8.83 1.16
CA PRO A 278 -8.45 7.54 0.53
C PRO A 278 -8.04 6.50 1.58
N ASN A 279 -8.40 5.24 1.36
CA ASN A 279 -7.83 4.17 2.16
C ASN A 279 -6.34 3.93 1.78
N ALA A 280 -5.64 3.11 2.56
CA ALA A 280 -4.22 2.86 2.39
C ALA A 280 -3.83 2.35 0.98
N LYS A 281 -4.64 1.48 0.38
CA LYS A 281 -4.36 0.91 -0.94
C LYS A 281 -4.65 1.90 -2.07
N GLU A 282 -5.69 2.72 -1.93
CA GLU A 282 -6.01 3.79 -2.88
C GLU A 282 -4.89 4.83 -2.91
N LEU A 283 -4.45 5.33 -1.76
CA LEU A 283 -3.38 6.33 -1.73
C LEU A 283 -2.04 5.75 -2.17
N HIS A 284 -1.76 4.48 -1.87
CA HIS A 284 -0.58 3.79 -2.39
C HIS A 284 -0.60 3.65 -3.92
N SER A 285 -1.79 3.49 -4.52
CA SER A 285 -1.92 3.26 -5.96
C SER A 285 -1.37 4.40 -6.82
N ILE A 286 -1.30 5.63 -6.29
CA ILE A 286 -0.78 6.81 -7.01
C ILE A 286 0.70 7.10 -6.72
N VAL A 287 1.38 6.26 -5.93
CA VAL A 287 2.82 6.38 -5.73
C VAL A 287 3.56 6.07 -7.04
N ASP A 288 4.49 6.95 -7.40
CA ASP A 288 5.43 6.76 -8.50
C ASP A 288 6.82 6.42 -7.96
N TYR A 289 7.13 5.12 -7.97
CA TYR A 289 8.40 4.58 -7.48
C TYR A 289 9.60 4.91 -8.37
N THR A 290 9.41 5.55 -9.53
CA THR A 290 10.51 6.04 -10.37
C THR A 290 11.01 7.42 -9.94
N ARG A 291 10.36 8.04 -8.94
CA ARG A 291 10.62 9.41 -8.51
C ARG A 291 10.93 9.49 -7.03
N SER A 292 11.78 10.45 -6.67
CA SER A 292 12.02 10.81 -5.28
C SER A 292 12.61 12.21 -5.17
N PRO A 293 12.59 12.82 -3.96
CA PRO A 293 13.22 14.12 -3.76
C PRO A 293 14.71 14.15 -4.15
N ASP A 294 15.43 13.04 -3.92
CA ASP A 294 16.86 12.94 -4.19
C ASP A 294 17.21 12.60 -5.65
N THR A 295 16.25 12.10 -6.45
CA THR A 295 16.49 11.73 -7.86
C THR A 295 15.88 12.70 -8.85
N THR A 296 14.66 13.20 -8.58
CA THR A 296 13.91 14.06 -9.50
C THR A 296 13.65 15.46 -8.93
N GLY A 297 14.01 15.72 -7.67
CA GLY A 297 13.65 16.97 -6.99
C GLY A 297 12.17 17.11 -6.66
N THR A 298 11.37 16.05 -6.86
CA THR A 298 9.91 16.06 -6.69
C THR A 298 9.44 14.97 -5.73
N ALA A 299 8.19 15.08 -5.28
CA ALA A 299 7.49 13.99 -4.61
C ALA A 299 7.46 12.70 -5.47
N ALA A 300 7.34 11.55 -4.81
CA ALA A 300 7.17 10.22 -5.40
C ALA A 300 5.75 9.99 -5.94
N ILE A 301 5.29 10.88 -6.82
CA ILE A 301 3.97 10.90 -7.45
C ILE A 301 4.10 11.55 -8.83
N HIS A 302 3.14 11.25 -9.72
CA HIS A 302 3.12 11.83 -11.06
C HIS A 302 3.08 13.38 -11.01
N PRO A 303 3.86 14.11 -11.83
CA PRO A 303 3.96 15.59 -11.77
C PRO A 303 2.67 16.38 -12.03
N ILE A 304 1.61 15.71 -12.51
CA ILE A 304 0.29 16.32 -12.67
C ILE A 304 -0.34 16.70 -11.32
N PHE A 305 0.04 16.00 -10.25
CA PHE A 305 -0.37 16.31 -8.88
C PHE A 305 0.50 17.44 -8.32
N HIS A 306 -0.14 18.44 -7.72
CA HIS A 306 0.55 19.48 -6.98
C HIS A 306 0.74 19.04 -5.53
N CYS A 307 2.00 18.98 -5.08
CA CYS A 307 2.39 18.67 -3.71
C CYS A 307 3.04 19.88 -3.05
N THR A 308 2.52 20.29 -1.90
CA THR A 308 3.10 21.36 -1.09
C THR A 308 4.48 20.93 -0.59
N ALA A 309 5.50 21.76 -0.82
CA ALA A 309 6.84 21.51 -0.32
C ALA A 309 6.94 21.88 1.18
N ILE A 310 7.74 21.12 1.91
CA ILE A 310 7.97 21.31 3.34
C ILE A 310 9.48 21.32 3.65
N THR A 311 9.83 21.76 4.84
CA THR A 311 11.16 21.51 5.43
C THR A 311 11.05 20.29 6.34
N ASN A 312 11.82 19.24 6.05
CA ASN A 312 11.83 18.03 6.85
C ASN A 312 12.65 18.17 8.14
N GLU A 313 12.68 17.10 8.92
CA GLU A 313 13.37 16.98 10.20
C GLU A 313 14.90 17.18 10.10
N ALA A 314 15.46 17.02 8.90
CA ALA A 314 16.87 17.28 8.59
C ALA A 314 17.14 18.71 8.10
N GLY A 315 16.14 19.61 8.12
CA GLY A 315 16.26 20.98 7.62
C GLY A 315 16.33 21.08 6.09
N LYS A 316 15.87 20.05 5.37
CA LYS A 316 15.94 20.00 3.89
C LYS A 316 14.58 20.16 3.25
N LEU A 317 14.57 20.71 2.03
CA LEU A 317 13.41 20.69 1.15
C LEU A 317 12.93 19.24 0.93
N ASP A 318 11.65 19.01 1.16
CA ASP A 318 11.01 17.71 1.06
C ASP A 318 9.51 17.84 0.76
N TYR A 319 8.83 16.71 0.75
CA TYR A 319 7.38 16.60 0.56
C TYR A 319 6.74 15.85 1.73
N PRO A 320 5.46 16.13 2.03
CA PRO A 320 4.82 15.62 3.23
C PRO A 320 4.49 14.13 3.13
N PHE A 321 4.10 13.59 4.29
CA PHE A 321 3.37 12.32 4.34
C PHE A 321 1.89 12.64 4.30
N TYR A 322 1.10 11.71 3.78
CA TYR A 322 -0.32 11.90 3.57
C TYR A 322 -1.12 10.87 4.34
N TRP A 323 -2.10 11.36 5.10
CA TRP A 323 -3.02 10.49 5.83
C TRP A 323 -3.89 9.66 4.90
N THR A 324 -4.23 8.47 5.38
CA THR A 324 -5.26 7.61 4.82
C THR A 324 -6.40 7.48 5.83
N SER A 325 -7.57 7.00 5.42
CA SER A 325 -8.69 6.67 6.30
C SER A 325 -8.49 5.38 7.09
N THR A 326 -7.39 4.67 6.86
CA THR A 326 -7.10 3.35 7.42
C THR A 326 -6.37 3.46 8.76
N THR A 327 -6.92 2.85 9.80
CA THR A 327 -6.25 2.67 11.10
C THR A 327 -5.17 1.59 10.99
N HIS A 328 -4.01 1.81 11.60
CA HIS A 328 -2.99 0.79 11.74
C HIS A 328 -3.08 0.15 13.14
N VAL A 329 -3.79 -0.98 13.21
CA VAL A 329 -4.06 -1.67 14.47
C VAL A 329 -2.81 -2.40 14.96
N SER A 330 -2.54 -2.29 16.25
CA SER A 330 -1.50 -3.07 16.95
C SER A 330 -2.10 -3.85 18.10
N ALA A 331 -1.30 -4.70 18.75
CA ALA A 331 -1.70 -5.37 19.99
C ALA A 331 -2.12 -4.40 21.12
N ARG A 332 -1.86 -3.09 20.99
CA ARG A 332 -2.22 -2.04 21.95
C ARG A 332 -3.46 -1.24 21.56
N GLY A 333 -4.13 -1.61 20.47
CA GLY A 333 -5.29 -0.90 19.92
C GLY A 333 -4.99 -0.08 18.67
N GLY A 334 -5.92 0.82 18.33
CA GLY A 334 -5.99 1.57 17.08
C GLY A 334 -5.45 3.00 17.17
N ALA A 335 -4.44 3.26 18.00
CA ALA A 335 -3.92 4.60 18.26
C ALA A 335 -3.13 5.23 17.09
N ALA A 336 -2.81 4.44 16.06
CA ALA A 336 -2.07 4.90 14.89
C ALA A 336 -2.93 4.81 13.62
N ALA A 337 -2.70 5.70 12.67
CA ALA A 337 -3.29 5.63 11.33
C ALA A 337 -2.19 5.45 10.29
N VAL A 338 -2.55 4.91 9.13
CA VAL A 338 -1.63 4.69 8.03
C VAL A 338 -1.37 5.99 7.28
N TYR A 339 -0.11 6.22 6.92
CA TYR A 339 0.29 7.27 5.98
C TYR A 339 1.11 6.71 4.82
N ILE A 340 1.10 7.42 3.69
CA ILE A 340 2.02 7.22 2.57
C ILE A 340 3.01 8.38 2.52
N ALA A 341 4.31 8.07 2.44
CA ALA A 341 5.38 9.05 2.37
C ALA A 341 5.68 9.40 0.91
N PHE A 342 5.26 10.57 0.43
CA PHE A 342 5.61 11.04 -0.91
C PHE A 342 6.96 11.77 -0.94
N GLY A 343 7.44 12.25 0.21
CA GLY A 343 8.82 12.69 0.44
C GLY A 343 9.69 11.62 1.09
N ARG A 344 10.88 11.98 1.58
CA ARG A 344 11.81 11.04 2.22
C ARG A 344 11.22 10.46 3.51
N ALA A 345 11.31 9.15 3.67
CA ALA A 345 10.83 8.45 4.86
C ALA A 345 11.96 8.32 5.87
N LEU A 346 12.12 9.38 6.67
CA LEU A 346 13.28 9.58 7.53
C LEU A 346 13.29 8.70 8.78
N GLY A 347 14.49 8.37 9.22
CA GLY A 347 14.80 7.78 10.52
C GLY A 347 16.07 8.40 11.12
N PHE A 348 16.10 8.55 12.44
CA PHE A 348 17.23 9.07 13.19
C PHE A 348 18.20 7.94 13.54
N MET A 349 19.27 7.83 12.75
CA MET A 349 20.29 6.79 12.92
C MET A 349 21.69 7.38 12.90
N ARG A 350 22.52 6.98 13.87
CA ARG A 350 23.90 7.46 14.03
C ARG A 350 23.94 8.99 14.13
N ASP A 351 23.14 9.52 15.07
CA ASP A 351 23.01 10.93 15.40
C ASP A 351 22.66 11.86 14.23
N ALA A 352 21.97 11.33 13.22
CA ALA A 352 21.50 12.10 12.07
C ALA A 352 20.20 11.55 11.47
N TRP A 353 19.38 12.45 10.95
CA TRP A 353 18.23 12.09 10.10
C TRP A 353 18.70 11.59 8.74
N ARG A 354 18.18 10.44 8.33
CA ARG A 354 18.50 9.78 7.05
C ARG A 354 17.25 9.22 6.44
N ASP A 355 17.16 9.22 5.11
CA ASP A 355 16.10 8.48 4.44
C ASP A 355 16.38 6.98 4.58
N VAL A 356 15.61 6.31 5.43
CA VAL A 356 15.85 4.91 5.78
C VAL A 356 14.85 3.98 5.10
N HIS A 357 13.67 4.47 4.74
CA HIS A 357 12.63 3.66 4.08
C HIS A 357 12.37 4.06 2.63
N GLY A 358 12.72 5.29 2.22
CA GLY A 358 12.52 5.79 0.86
C GLY A 358 11.17 6.47 0.60
N ALA A 359 11.17 7.42 -0.33
CA ALA A 359 9.93 8.01 -0.84
C ALA A 359 9.09 6.95 -1.58
N GLY A 360 7.84 6.79 -1.15
CA GLY A 360 6.95 5.69 -1.51
C GLY A 360 6.75 4.66 -0.39
N ALA A 361 7.38 4.83 0.78
CA ALA A 361 7.10 4.00 1.94
C ALA A 361 5.69 4.24 2.49
N GLN A 362 5.11 3.18 3.07
CA GLN A 362 3.87 3.20 3.83
C GLN A 362 4.17 2.82 5.26
N ARG A 363 3.80 3.68 6.20
CA ARG A 363 4.02 3.48 7.64
C ARG A 363 2.78 3.93 8.39
N SER A 364 2.96 4.29 9.66
CA SER A 364 1.88 4.72 10.54
C SER A 364 2.38 5.71 11.57
N ASP A 365 1.59 6.74 11.84
CA ASP A 365 1.83 7.73 12.89
C ASP A 365 0.74 7.68 13.95
N PRO A 366 1.02 8.12 15.20
CA PRO A 366 -0.04 8.39 16.18
C PRO A 366 -1.09 9.34 15.60
N LYS A 367 -2.37 9.09 15.90
CA LYS A 367 -3.49 9.92 15.41
C LYS A 367 -3.55 11.31 16.05
N THR A 368 -2.97 11.44 17.25
CA THR A 368 -2.91 12.66 18.07
C THR A 368 -1.64 12.68 18.91
N GLY A 369 -1.31 13.82 19.52
CA GLY A 369 -0.15 14.02 20.38
C GLY A 369 0.74 15.17 19.91
N ASP A 370 1.98 15.19 20.39
CA ASP A 370 2.96 16.23 20.08
C ASP A 370 4.24 15.63 19.45
N PRO A 371 4.60 15.99 18.20
CA PRO A 371 5.81 15.51 17.54
C PRO A 371 7.09 15.79 18.31
N ARG A 372 7.10 16.84 19.15
CA ARG A 372 8.27 17.21 19.97
C ARG A 372 8.61 16.15 21.02
N GLU A 373 7.69 15.24 21.33
CA GLU A 373 7.94 14.07 22.18
C GLU A 373 8.82 13.00 21.50
N TYR A 374 9.06 13.14 20.19
CA TYR A 374 9.85 12.21 19.37
C TYR A 374 11.07 12.90 18.73
N PRO A 375 11.97 13.54 19.51
CA PRO A 375 13.09 14.32 18.94
C PRO A 375 14.11 13.44 18.18
N ARG A 376 14.04 12.12 18.35
CA ARG A 376 14.85 11.11 17.63
C ARG A 376 13.98 10.06 16.95
N GLY A 377 12.71 10.40 16.69
CA GLY A 377 11.73 9.49 16.12
C GLY A 377 11.38 8.30 17.02
N ARG A 378 10.84 7.25 16.43
CA ARG A 378 10.32 6.07 17.15
C ARG A 378 10.74 4.76 16.49
N GLY A 379 11.00 3.75 17.33
CA GLY A 379 11.36 2.40 16.89
C GLY A 379 12.84 2.23 16.55
N PRO A 380 13.26 1.05 16.07
CA PRO A 380 14.67 0.68 15.95
C PRO A 380 15.52 1.56 15.02
N GLN A 381 14.89 2.25 14.07
CA GLN A 381 15.56 3.15 13.11
C GLN A 381 15.28 4.63 13.42
N GLY A 382 14.57 4.92 14.52
CA GLY A 382 14.21 6.28 14.90
C GLY A 382 13.30 6.95 13.88
N ASP A 383 12.28 6.25 13.37
CA ASP A 383 11.42 6.77 12.31
C ASP A 383 10.78 8.10 12.70
N ALA A 384 10.77 9.06 11.80
CA ALA A 384 10.14 10.37 12.03
C ALA A 384 8.65 10.19 12.40
N VAL A 385 8.22 10.92 13.41
CA VAL A 385 6.84 10.94 13.90
C VAL A 385 6.31 12.35 13.73
N ARG A 386 5.41 12.56 12.77
CA ARG A 386 4.91 13.89 12.42
C ARG A 386 3.58 14.21 13.05
N ILE A 387 2.70 13.22 13.26
CA ILE A 387 1.32 13.33 13.83
C ILE A 387 0.39 14.24 13.01
N PHE A 388 0.88 15.37 12.53
CA PHE A 388 0.27 16.24 11.55
C PHE A 388 0.76 15.81 10.17
N ASN A 389 -0.13 15.25 9.37
CA ASN A 389 0.16 14.85 7.99
C ASN A 389 -0.83 15.52 7.04
N PHE A 390 -0.49 15.57 5.76
CA PHE A 390 -1.28 16.24 4.72
C PHE A 390 -2.42 15.34 4.24
N VAL A 391 -3.35 15.91 3.49
CA VAL A 391 -4.49 15.20 2.92
C VAL A 391 -4.57 15.44 1.41
N ARG A 392 -4.91 14.38 0.68
CA ARG A 392 -5.39 14.44 -0.71
C ARG A 392 -6.61 13.56 -0.82
N CYS A 393 -7.77 14.15 -1.06
CA CYS A 393 -9.02 13.40 -1.11
C CYS A 393 -9.21 12.69 -2.46
N VAL A 394 -10.02 11.64 -2.40
CA VAL A 394 -10.44 10.83 -3.54
C VAL A 394 -11.96 10.73 -3.56
N ARG A 395 -12.52 10.46 -4.73
CA ARG A 395 -13.91 10.03 -4.92
C ARG A 395 -13.98 9.04 -6.09
N LEU A 396 -15.12 8.37 -6.22
CA LEU A 396 -15.43 7.63 -7.45
C LEU A 396 -15.84 8.62 -8.54
N GLU A 397 -15.52 8.30 -9.79
CA GLU A 397 -16.11 8.98 -10.93
C GLU A 397 -17.64 8.82 -10.87
N GLU A 398 -18.37 9.94 -10.85
CA GLU A 398 -19.83 9.89 -10.94
C GLU A 398 -20.21 9.29 -12.29
N ALA A 399 -21.15 8.34 -12.32
CA ALA A 399 -21.72 7.90 -13.58
C ALA A 399 -22.29 9.15 -14.29
N PRO A 400 -22.01 9.36 -15.59
CA PRO A 400 -22.60 10.48 -16.30
C PRO A 400 -24.12 10.47 -16.09
N PRO A 401 -24.75 11.63 -15.88
CA PRO A 401 -26.19 11.69 -15.64
C PRO A 401 -26.91 10.93 -16.77
N ALA A 402 -27.78 9.99 -16.39
CA ALA A 402 -28.62 9.31 -17.36
C ALA A 402 -29.33 10.38 -18.19
N ILE A 403 -29.06 10.40 -19.49
CA ILE A 403 -29.73 11.30 -20.43
C ILE A 403 -31.21 10.94 -20.31
N ARG A 404 -32.00 11.86 -19.74
CA ARG A 404 -33.45 11.72 -19.61
C ARG A 404 -34.14 11.97 -20.94
#